data_AF-A0A080LJE9-F1
#
_entry.id   AF-A0A080LJE9-F1
#
_cell.length_a   1.000
_cell.length_b   1.000
_cell.length_c   1.000
_cell.angle_alpha   90.00
_cell.angle_beta   90.00
_cell.angle_gamma   90.00
#
_symmetry.space_group_name_H-M   'P 1'
#
loop_
_entity.id
_entity.type
_entity.pdbx_description
1 polymer ?
#
loop_
_entity_poly.entity_id
_entity_poly.type
_entity_poly.pdbx_seq_one_letter_code
_entity_poly.pdbx_strand_id
1 'polypeptide(L)'
;MKKLILLFLLLPNLLLAQEVYTNSSYQEFLSLGSMENGKQNFLNLENGMIDWINLTELQKMEQTDMLSPHTFWDKVNKNSIGFYANGYEPFWNAKISKNKLQFISLKEKNINIAIDIKNSSLTRNFLVVFHSKDGVYGLIRSLPKGTFCEANLDEITSIYEIFIDYKGEIFEGCAYLDKL
;
A
#
# COMPACT_ATOMS: atom_id res chain seq x y z
N MET A 1 -11.45 -11.98 50.45
CA MET A 1 -10.69 -12.72 49.43
C MET A 1 -11.41 -12.63 48.09
N LYS A 2 -10.69 -12.23 47.02
CA LYS A 2 -10.89 -12.53 45.58
C LYS A 2 -12.33 -12.32 45.04
N LYS A 3 -12.56 -11.43 44.08
CA LYS A 3 -12.21 -11.71 42.68
C LYS A 3 -11.81 -10.42 41.94
N LEU A 4 -10.56 -10.43 41.49
CA LEU A 4 -10.01 -9.55 40.47
C LEU A 4 -10.71 -9.89 39.14
N ILE A 5 -11.49 -8.97 38.57
CA ILE A 5 -11.99 -9.12 37.20
C ILE A 5 -10.83 -8.69 36.30
N LEU A 6 -10.03 -9.66 35.88
CA LEU A 6 -8.99 -9.48 34.87
C LEU A 6 -9.69 -9.42 33.50
N LEU A 7 -10.22 -8.25 33.13
CA LEU A 7 -10.74 -8.00 31.78
C LEU A 7 -9.60 -7.38 30.94
N PHE A 8 -8.58 -8.18 30.65
CA PHE A 8 -7.54 -7.80 29.70
C PHE A 8 -7.31 -8.95 28.72
N LEU A 9 -7.38 -8.59 27.43
CA LEU A 9 -6.70 -9.24 26.29
C LEU A 9 -7.42 -10.41 25.60
N LEU A 10 -8.58 -10.12 25.03
CA LEU A 10 -8.92 -10.64 23.70
C LEU A 10 -9.21 -9.46 22.79
N LEU A 11 -8.22 -8.57 22.61
CA LEU A 11 -8.25 -7.75 21.41
C LEU A 11 -8.06 -8.75 20.26
N PRO A 12 -9.02 -8.91 19.34
CA PRO A 12 -8.75 -9.66 18.13
C PRO A 12 -7.48 -9.06 17.53
N ASN A 13 -6.57 -9.89 17.02
CA ASN A 13 -5.44 -9.41 16.23
C ASN A 13 -6.02 -8.62 15.05
N LEU A 14 -6.28 -7.33 15.26
CA LEU A 14 -6.69 -6.42 14.21
C LEU A 14 -5.49 -6.39 13.28
N LEU A 15 -5.67 -7.02 12.13
CA LEU A 15 -4.69 -6.97 11.06
C LEU A 15 -4.92 -5.63 10.40
N LEU A 16 -3.90 -4.78 10.53
CA LEU A 16 -3.97 -3.38 10.18
C LEU A 16 -3.09 -3.16 8.96
N ALA A 17 -3.62 -2.41 7.98
CA ALA A 17 -2.93 -2.08 6.75
C ALA A 17 -2.46 -0.63 6.79
N GLN A 18 -3.37 0.31 7.05
CA GLN A 18 -3.06 1.73 6.85
C GLN A 18 -3.94 2.64 7.71
N GLU A 19 -3.32 3.71 8.21
CA GLU A 19 -3.92 4.70 9.08
C GLU A 19 -4.85 5.68 8.35
N VAL A 20 -5.91 6.10 9.05
CA VAL A 20 -6.78 7.22 8.67
C VAL A 20 -6.54 8.36 9.64
N TYR A 21 -6.47 9.57 9.11
CA TYR A 21 -6.25 10.79 9.86
C TYR A 21 -7.38 11.80 9.62
N THR A 22 -7.64 12.64 10.60
CA THR A 22 -8.51 13.81 10.44
C THR A 22 -7.77 15.10 10.72
N ASN A 23 -8.05 16.14 9.93
CA ASN A 23 -7.57 17.49 10.19
C ASN A 23 -8.52 18.26 11.15
N SER A 24 -8.17 19.51 11.47
CA SER A 24 -8.99 20.37 12.35
C SER A 24 -10.38 20.71 11.81
N SER A 25 -10.60 20.51 10.51
CA SER A 25 -11.88 20.69 9.84
C SER A 25 -12.69 19.39 9.74
N TYR A 26 -12.25 18.32 10.43
CA TYR A 26 -12.85 16.98 10.41
C TYR A 26 -12.85 16.31 9.03
N GLN A 27 -11.98 16.74 8.13
CA GLN A 27 -11.79 16.07 6.84
C GLN A 27 -10.92 14.83 7.03
N GLU A 28 -11.34 13.70 6.47
CA GLU A 28 -10.66 12.42 6.60
C GLU A 28 -9.69 12.14 5.44
N PHE A 29 -8.52 11.63 5.81
CA PHE A 29 -7.41 11.32 4.90
C PHE A 29 -6.90 9.92 5.18
N LEU A 30 -6.87 9.07 4.15
CA LEU A 30 -6.25 7.76 4.22
C LEU A 30 -4.79 7.87 3.78
N SER A 31 -3.85 7.48 4.64
CA SER A 31 -2.44 7.44 4.23
C SER A 31 -2.25 6.51 3.03
N LEU A 32 -1.36 6.86 2.10
CA LEU A 32 -1.03 6.02 0.95
C LEU A 32 0.41 5.50 1.00
N GLY A 33 1.12 5.74 2.10
CA GLY A 33 2.38 5.07 2.41
C GLY A 33 3.62 5.56 1.64
N SER A 34 3.55 6.70 0.96
CA SER A 34 4.70 7.25 0.23
C SER A 34 5.07 8.66 0.68
N MET A 35 6.36 8.97 0.55
CA MET A 35 6.94 10.24 0.94
C MET A 35 7.84 10.80 -0.15
N GLU A 36 7.77 12.12 -0.32
CA GLU A 36 8.57 12.88 -1.28
C GLU A 36 8.75 14.31 -0.75
N ASN A 37 9.99 14.83 -0.77
CA ASN A 37 10.28 16.23 -0.43
C ASN A 37 9.68 16.71 0.92
N GLY A 38 9.72 15.88 1.96
CA GLY A 38 9.18 16.23 3.29
C GLY A 38 7.65 16.22 3.37
N LYS A 39 6.97 15.61 2.39
CA LYS A 39 5.53 15.40 2.35
C LYS A 39 5.21 13.92 2.32
N GLN A 40 4.03 13.57 2.78
CA GLN A 40 3.47 12.23 2.67
C GLN A 40 2.18 12.28 1.85
N ASN A 41 1.92 11.26 1.04
CA ASN A 41 0.71 11.18 0.22
C ASN A 41 -0.48 10.59 0.99
N PHE A 42 -1.65 11.16 0.74
CA PHE A 42 -2.92 10.76 1.33
C PHE A 42 -4.01 10.75 0.27
N LEU A 43 -4.93 9.80 0.38
CA LEU A 43 -6.22 9.87 -0.30
C LEU A 43 -7.17 10.69 0.56
N ASN A 44 -7.63 11.81 0.03
CA ASN A 44 -8.74 12.57 0.59
C ASN A 44 -10.05 11.78 0.40
N LEU A 45 -10.67 11.37 1.51
CA LEU A 45 -11.82 10.47 1.46
C LEU A 45 -13.13 11.17 1.04
N GLU A 46 -13.14 12.50 1.02
CA GLU A 46 -14.30 13.30 0.63
C GLU A 46 -14.40 13.48 -0.89
N ASN A 47 -13.27 13.82 -1.53
CA ASN A 47 -13.23 14.14 -2.96
C ASN A 47 -12.48 13.11 -3.82
N GLY A 48 -11.82 12.13 -3.20
CA GLY A 48 -11.08 11.08 -3.89
C GLY A 48 -9.76 11.52 -4.54
N MET A 49 -9.25 12.72 -4.22
CA MET A 49 -7.96 13.23 -4.70
C MET A 49 -6.80 12.72 -3.85
N ILE A 50 -5.60 12.72 -4.43
CA ILE A 50 -4.36 12.44 -3.70
C ILE A 50 -3.74 13.77 -3.31
N ASP A 51 -3.59 13.99 -2.01
CA ASP A 51 -3.02 15.17 -1.40
C ASP A 51 -1.65 14.85 -0.82
N TRP A 52 -0.67 15.71 -1.09
CA TRP A 52 0.68 15.63 -0.51
C TRP A 52 0.78 16.58 0.67
N ILE A 53 0.68 16.05 1.88
CA ILE A 53 0.60 16.81 3.13
C ILE A 53 2.00 16.92 3.74
N ASN A 54 2.39 18.14 4.15
CA ASN A 54 3.68 18.36 4.81
C ASN A 54 3.74 17.64 6.17
N LEU A 55 4.90 17.10 6.54
CA LEU A 55 5.06 16.41 7.83
C LEU A 55 4.72 17.29 9.04
N THR A 56 4.95 18.60 8.96
CA THR A 56 4.59 19.57 10.02
C THR A 56 3.08 19.80 10.13
N GLU A 57 2.33 19.61 9.05
CA GLU A 57 0.87 19.64 9.04
C GLU A 57 0.30 18.32 9.53
N LEU A 58 0.87 17.19 9.10
CA LEU A 58 0.52 15.86 9.58
C LEU A 58 0.62 15.72 11.11
N GLN A 59 1.62 16.36 11.74
CA GLN A 59 1.76 16.41 13.20
C GLN A 59 0.56 17.07 13.93
N LYS A 60 -0.26 17.83 13.22
CA LYS A 60 -1.47 18.48 13.76
C LYS A 60 -2.73 17.67 13.48
N MET A 61 -2.64 16.62 12.67
CA MET A 61 -3.75 15.72 12.37
C MET A 61 -3.84 14.64 13.46
N GLU A 62 -5.06 14.18 13.72
CA GLU A 62 -5.31 13.08 14.64
C GLU A 62 -5.47 11.78 13.85
N GLN A 63 -4.77 10.71 14.26
CA GLN A 63 -5.03 9.38 13.72
C GLN A 63 -6.33 8.85 14.36
N THR A 64 -7.38 8.68 13.57
CA THR A 64 -8.71 8.29 14.07
C THR A 64 -9.06 6.83 13.84
N ASP A 65 -8.42 6.18 12.87
CA ASP A 65 -8.68 4.78 12.54
C ASP A 65 -7.43 4.09 11.96
N MET A 66 -7.51 2.76 11.86
CA MET A 66 -6.53 1.96 11.14
C MET A 66 -7.27 0.83 10.40
N LEU A 67 -7.21 0.88 9.07
CA LEU A 67 -8.02 0.03 8.21
C LEU A 67 -7.49 -1.40 8.13
N SER A 68 -8.39 -2.37 7.98
CA SER A 68 -8.02 -3.72 7.58
C SER A 68 -7.49 -3.75 6.13
N PRO A 69 -6.66 -4.75 5.74
CA PRO A 69 -6.18 -4.90 4.37
C PRO A 69 -7.27 -4.87 3.30
N HIS A 70 -8.40 -5.55 3.54
CA HIS A 70 -9.52 -5.56 2.60
C HIS A 70 -10.18 -4.19 2.47
N THR A 71 -10.47 -3.54 3.60
CA THR A 71 -11.09 -2.21 3.61
C THR A 71 -10.19 -1.17 2.93
N PHE A 72 -8.88 -1.23 3.21
CA PHE A 72 -7.89 -0.38 2.57
C PHE A 72 -7.89 -0.56 1.04
N TRP A 73 -7.78 -1.80 0.58
CA TRP A 73 -7.76 -2.12 -0.85
C TRP A 73 -9.05 -1.68 -1.57
N ASP A 74 -10.21 -1.89 -0.95
CA ASP A 74 -11.48 -1.48 -1.52
C ASP A 74 -11.57 0.05 -1.66
N LYS A 75 -11.11 0.81 -0.66
CA LYS A 75 -11.07 2.28 -0.72
C LYS A 75 -10.13 2.79 -1.82
N VAL A 76 -8.94 2.22 -1.94
CA VAL A 76 -7.96 2.56 -2.99
C VAL A 76 -8.55 2.31 -4.37
N ASN A 77 -9.12 1.12 -4.63
CA ASN A 77 -9.66 0.79 -5.94
C ASN A 77 -10.94 1.55 -6.30
N LYS A 78 -11.81 1.83 -5.32
CA LYS A 78 -13.02 2.65 -5.55
C LYS A 78 -12.67 4.04 -6.08
N ASN A 79 -11.48 4.53 -5.75
CA ASN A 79 -10.97 5.83 -6.18
C ASN A 79 -10.04 5.74 -7.40
N SER A 80 -10.02 4.64 -8.15
CA SER A 80 -9.14 4.46 -9.32
C SER A 80 -7.65 4.65 -9.00
N ILE A 81 -7.25 4.29 -7.78
CA ILE A 81 -5.85 4.27 -7.35
C ILE A 81 -5.33 2.84 -7.51
N GLY A 82 -4.08 2.72 -7.92
CA GLY A 82 -3.36 1.45 -8.00
C GLY A 82 -1.89 1.63 -7.74
N PHE A 83 -1.13 0.54 -7.83
CA PHE A 83 0.30 0.57 -7.61
C PHE A 83 1.03 0.92 -8.90
N TYR A 84 1.91 1.90 -8.79
CA TYR A 84 3.02 2.09 -9.71
C TYR A 84 4.23 1.42 -9.10
N ALA A 85 4.89 0.57 -9.87
CA ALA A 85 6.01 -0.22 -9.42
C ALA A 85 7.21 -0.01 -10.33
N ASN A 86 8.41 -0.04 -9.75
CA ASN A 86 9.66 0.02 -10.49
C ASN A 86 10.74 -0.80 -9.79
N GLY A 87 11.80 -1.12 -10.52
CA GLY A 87 13.03 -1.70 -10.01
C GLY A 87 14.19 -1.42 -10.95
N TYR A 88 15.42 -1.65 -10.47
CA TYR A 88 16.63 -1.11 -11.10
C TYR A 88 17.52 -2.15 -11.80
N GLU A 89 17.46 -3.42 -11.40
CA GLU A 89 18.32 -4.47 -11.97
C GLU A 89 17.53 -5.76 -12.29
N PRO A 90 17.10 -5.96 -13.55
CA PRO A 90 17.11 -5.00 -14.67
C PRO A 90 16.14 -3.83 -14.41
N PHE A 91 16.31 -2.71 -15.11
CA PHE A 91 15.33 -1.62 -14.98
C PHE A 91 13.96 -2.05 -15.51
N TRP A 92 12.93 -1.91 -14.69
CA TRP A 92 11.56 -2.21 -15.06
C TRP A 92 10.58 -1.26 -14.39
N ASN A 93 9.40 -1.13 -15.00
CA ASN A 93 8.29 -0.43 -14.39
C ASN A 93 6.95 -1.05 -14.80
N ALA A 94 5.99 -1.01 -13.89
CA ALA A 94 4.67 -1.57 -14.11
C ALA A 94 3.58 -0.78 -13.40
N LYS A 95 2.34 -0.93 -13.89
CA LYS A 95 1.13 -0.53 -13.17
C LYS A 95 0.35 -1.78 -12.76
N ILE A 96 -0.10 -1.82 -11.51
CA ILE A 96 -0.98 -2.84 -10.97
C ILE A 96 -2.28 -2.21 -10.48
N SER A 97 -3.40 -2.67 -11.00
CA SER A 97 -4.75 -2.33 -10.54
C SER A 97 -5.50 -3.58 -10.08
N LYS A 98 -6.76 -3.42 -9.64
CA LYS A 98 -7.62 -4.51 -9.14
C LYS A 98 -7.56 -5.84 -9.90
N ASN A 99 -7.42 -5.79 -11.23
CA ASN A 99 -7.46 -6.97 -12.09
C ASN A 99 -6.46 -6.95 -13.25
N LYS A 100 -5.50 -6.02 -13.22
CA LYS A 100 -4.61 -5.80 -14.36
C LYS A 100 -3.19 -5.48 -13.90
N LEU A 101 -2.23 -6.16 -14.53
CA LEU A 101 -0.81 -5.82 -14.53
C LEU A 101 -0.43 -5.30 -15.93
N GLN A 102 0.35 -4.23 -15.99
CA GLN A 102 0.90 -3.71 -17.23
C GLN A 102 2.37 -3.36 -17.03
N PHE A 103 3.28 -4.13 -17.62
CA PHE A 103 4.69 -3.77 -17.71
C PHE A 103 4.85 -2.66 -18.76
N ILE A 104 5.27 -1.47 -18.34
CA ILE A 104 5.51 -0.35 -19.24
C ILE A 104 6.84 -0.55 -19.97
N SER A 105 7.89 -0.98 -19.27
CA SER A 105 9.24 -1.21 -19.81
C SER A 105 9.28 -2.32 -20.86
N LEU A 106 8.53 -3.40 -20.67
CA LEU A 106 8.54 -4.57 -21.55
C LEU A 106 7.61 -4.44 -22.77
N LYS A 107 6.87 -3.32 -22.88
CA LYS A 107 5.83 -3.11 -23.91
C LYS A 107 4.81 -4.25 -24.00
N GLU A 108 4.64 -4.99 -22.91
CA GLU A 108 3.68 -6.09 -22.84
C GLU A 108 2.25 -5.53 -22.76
N LYS A 109 1.31 -6.26 -23.36
CA LYS A 109 -0.10 -5.92 -23.24
C LYS A 109 -0.57 -6.16 -21.82
N ASN A 110 -1.71 -5.55 -21.49
CA ASN A 110 -2.39 -5.74 -20.21
C ASN A 110 -2.54 -7.23 -19.90
N ILE A 111 -1.96 -7.67 -18.79
CA ILE A 111 -2.08 -9.03 -18.26
C ILE A 111 -3.22 -9.02 -17.25
N ASN A 112 -4.19 -9.92 -17.42
CA ASN A 112 -5.28 -10.06 -16.46
C ASN A 112 -4.78 -10.82 -15.24
N ILE A 113 -4.86 -10.18 -14.07
CA ILE A 113 -4.45 -10.78 -12.80
C ILE A 113 -5.65 -10.95 -11.88
N ALA A 114 -5.59 -11.96 -11.02
CA ALA A 114 -6.40 -12.06 -9.81
C ALA A 114 -5.58 -11.55 -8.62
N ILE A 115 -6.24 -10.85 -7.70
CA ILE A 115 -5.63 -10.29 -6.49
C ILE A 115 -6.24 -10.96 -5.27
N ASP A 116 -5.37 -11.53 -4.45
CA ASP A 116 -5.64 -12.12 -3.16
C ASP A 116 -5.04 -11.24 -2.07
N ILE A 117 -5.89 -10.58 -1.30
CA ILE A 117 -5.46 -9.85 -0.11
C ILE A 117 -5.26 -10.87 1.01
N LYS A 118 -4.05 -10.91 1.57
CA LYS A 118 -3.72 -11.85 2.65
C LYS A 118 -3.77 -11.14 3.99
N ASN A 119 -4.62 -11.67 4.86
CA ASN A 119 -4.65 -11.34 6.27
C ASN A 119 -3.55 -12.15 6.99
N SER A 120 -2.32 -11.65 6.98
CA SER A 120 -1.19 -12.36 7.59
C SER A 120 -0.91 -11.85 9.01
N SER A 121 -1.17 -12.70 10.00
CA SER A 121 -0.73 -12.47 11.38
C SER A 121 0.78 -12.50 11.57
N LEU A 122 1.51 -13.05 10.57
CA LEU A 122 2.96 -13.16 10.60
C LEU A 122 3.64 -11.85 10.23
N THR A 123 3.14 -11.14 9.22
CA THR A 123 3.73 -9.87 8.78
C THR A 123 3.15 -8.68 9.53
N ARG A 124 1.90 -8.78 10.04
CA ARG A 124 1.12 -7.67 10.64
C ARG A 124 1.04 -6.42 9.76
N ASN A 125 1.34 -6.60 8.48
CA ASN A 125 1.48 -5.57 7.47
C ASN A 125 0.58 -5.94 6.29
N PHE A 126 0.23 -4.93 5.49
CA PHE A 126 -0.50 -5.14 4.25
C PHE A 126 0.26 -6.11 3.33
N LEU A 127 -0.42 -7.13 2.81
CA LEU A 127 0.12 -8.08 1.85
C LEU A 127 -0.95 -8.40 0.82
N VAL A 128 -0.60 -8.19 -0.44
CA VAL A 128 -1.36 -8.62 -1.61
C VAL A 128 -0.52 -9.62 -2.37
N VAL A 129 -1.12 -10.74 -2.74
CA VAL A 129 -0.57 -11.69 -3.70
C VAL A 129 -1.41 -11.58 -4.96
N PHE A 130 -0.77 -11.65 -6.13
CA PHE A 130 -1.47 -11.63 -7.40
C PHE A 130 -0.93 -12.69 -8.34
N HIS A 131 -1.80 -13.18 -9.22
CA HIS A 131 -1.42 -14.21 -10.19
C HIS A 131 -2.24 -14.10 -11.49
N SER A 132 -1.73 -14.68 -12.58
CA SER A 132 -2.45 -14.76 -13.85
C SER A 132 -2.44 -16.18 -14.43
N LYS A 133 -3.32 -16.42 -15.42
CA LYS A 133 -3.23 -17.62 -16.27
C LYS A 133 -2.03 -17.58 -17.22
N ASP A 134 -1.49 -16.39 -17.45
CA ASP A 134 -0.36 -16.11 -18.35
C ASP A 134 1.00 -16.30 -17.63
N GLY A 135 1.02 -16.96 -16.48
CA GLY A 135 2.24 -17.29 -15.75
C GLY A 135 2.86 -16.14 -14.96
N VAL A 136 2.05 -15.16 -14.54
CA VAL A 136 2.47 -14.14 -13.56
C VAL A 136 2.18 -14.66 -12.16
N TYR A 137 3.14 -14.51 -11.26
CA TYR A 137 2.97 -14.60 -9.82
C TYR A 137 3.67 -13.42 -9.17
N GLY A 138 3.05 -12.76 -8.22
CA GLY A 138 3.70 -11.65 -7.53
C GLY A 138 3.09 -11.33 -6.20
N LEU A 139 3.77 -10.46 -5.47
CA LEU A 139 3.30 -9.94 -4.21
C LEU A 139 3.68 -8.48 -4.05
N ILE A 140 2.86 -7.76 -3.30
CA ILE A 140 3.15 -6.41 -2.81
C ILE A 140 2.95 -6.47 -1.31
N ARG A 141 3.95 -6.05 -0.52
CA ARG A 141 3.81 -5.96 0.93
C ARG A 141 4.23 -4.59 1.46
N SER A 142 3.58 -4.14 2.52
CA SER A 142 4.09 -3.00 3.28
C SER A 142 5.23 -3.44 4.20
N LEU A 143 6.22 -2.58 4.29
CA LEU A 143 7.39 -2.69 5.15
C LEU A 143 7.02 -2.31 6.59
N PRO A 144 7.80 -2.78 7.58
CA PRO A 144 7.64 -2.35 8.97
C PRO A 144 7.69 -0.82 9.11
N LYS A 145 7.01 -0.29 10.13
CA LYS A 145 6.96 1.14 10.41
C LYS A 145 8.37 1.73 10.54
N GLY A 146 8.62 2.82 9.81
CA GLY A 146 9.93 3.50 9.78
C GLY A 146 10.94 2.91 8.80
N THR A 147 10.55 1.87 8.04
CA THR A 147 11.33 1.34 6.92
C THR A 147 10.68 1.76 5.61
N PHE A 148 11.51 2.15 4.65
CA PHE A 148 11.09 2.52 3.31
C PHE A 148 11.80 1.63 2.29
N CYS A 149 11.09 1.35 1.20
CA CYS A 149 11.66 0.78 0.01
C CYS A 149 12.31 1.94 -0.76
N GLU A 150 13.60 1.81 -1.00
CA GLU A 150 14.40 2.77 -1.75
C GLU A 150 14.87 2.08 -3.02
N ALA A 151 14.26 2.45 -4.14
CA ALA A 151 14.71 1.99 -5.45
C ALA A 151 15.87 2.88 -5.96
N ASN A 152 15.85 4.19 -5.62
CA ASN A 152 16.92 5.15 -5.92
C ASN A 152 16.77 6.45 -5.11
N LEU A 153 17.83 7.28 -5.09
CA LEU A 153 17.90 8.52 -4.27
C LEU A 153 16.99 9.67 -4.74
N ASP A 154 16.50 9.64 -5.99
CA ASP A 154 15.69 10.71 -6.60
C ASP A 154 14.21 10.32 -6.81
N GLU A 155 13.75 9.21 -6.22
CA GLU A 155 12.39 8.70 -6.38
C GLU A 155 11.53 8.82 -5.12
N ILE A 156 10.21 8.74 -5.31
CA ILE A 156 9.23 8.64 -4.24
C ILE A 156 9.60 7.46 -3.34
N THR A 157 9.98 7.74 -2.10
CA THR A 157 10.14 6.70 -1.08
C THR A 157 8.79 6.12 -0.72
N SER A 158 8.69 4.79 -0.60
CA SER A 158 7.41 4.16 -0.28
C SER A 158 7.57 3.02 0.71
N ILE A 159 6.55 2.78 1.52
CA ILE A 159 6.52 1.63 2.41
C ILE A 159 6.24 0.32 1.67
N TYR A 160 5.98 0.31 0.36
CA TYR A 160 5.68 -0.94 -0.36
C TYR A 160 6.88 -1.45 -1.15
N GLU A 161 7.17 -2.72 -0.95
CA GLU A 161 8.03 -3.51 -1.81
C GLU A 161 7.19 -4.46 -2.67
N ILE A 162 7.75 -4.82 -3.83
CA ILE A 162 7.09 -5.67 -4.81
C ILE A 162 8.06 -6.71 -5.38
N PHE A 163 7.50 -7.89 -5.62
CA PHE A 163 8.14 -8.98 -6.34
C PHE A 163 7.18 -9.50 -7.41
N ILE A 164 7.69 -9.71 -8.62
CA ILE A 164 6.95 -10.33 -9.73
C ILE A 164 7.83 -11.40 -10.39
N ASP A 165 7.33 -12.63 -10.45
CA ASP A 165 7.82 -13.68 -11.35
C ASP A 165 6.96 -13.65 -12.61
N TYR A 166 7.59 -13.44 -13.76
CA TYR A 166 6.95 -13.51 -15.06
C TYR A 166 7.88 -14.15 -16.08
N LYS A 167 7.43 -15.26 -16.68
CA LYS A 167 8.19 -16.04 -17.68
C LYS A 167 9.57 -16.51 -17.18
N GLY A 168 9.71 -16.73 -15.88
CA GLY A 168 10.98 -17.16 -15.27
C GLY A 168 11.97 -16.02 -15.00
N GLU A 169 11.58 -14.77 -15.27
CA GLU A 169 12.31 -13.57 -14.86
C GLU A 169 11.70 -13.02 -13.57
N ILE A 170 12.58 -12.62 -12.65
CA ILE A 170 12.22 -12.04 -11.36
C ILE A 170 12.41 -10.53 -11.43
N PHE A 171 11.35 -9.81 -11.07
CA PHE A 171 11.29 -8.35 -11.01
C PHE A 171 11.07 -7.94 -9.55
N GLU A 172 12.12 -7.42 -8.94
CA GLU A 172 12.10 -6.90 -7.57
C GLU A 172 12.20 -5.38 -7.58
N GLY A 173 11.54 -4.73 -6.62
CA GLY A 173 11.68 -3.29 -6.43
C GLY A 173 10.64 -2.69 -5.49
N CYS A 174 10.29 -1.43 -5.73
CA CYS A 174 9.41 -0.66 -4.89
C CYS A 174 8.09 -0.34 -5.61
N ALA A 175 7.05 -0.11 -4.82
CA ALA A 175 5.76 0.31 -5.34
C ALA A 175 5.22 1.50 -4.55
N TYR A 176 4.43 2.36 -5.19
CA TYR A 176 3.69 3.43 -4.54
C TYR A 176 2.27 3.51 -5.10
N LEU A 177 1.36 4.06 -4.31
CA LEU A 177 -0.03 4.24 -4.71
C LEU A 177 -0.24 5.60 -5.36
N ASP A 178 -0.82 5.60 -6.56
CA ASP A 178 -1.20 6.80 -7.30
C ASP A 178 -2.40 6.53 -8.23
N LYS A 179 -2.97 7.58 -8.82
CA LYS A 179 -4.06 7.51 -9.80
C LYS A 179 -3.60 6.78 -11.07
N LEU A 180 -4.40 5.82 -11.54
CA LEU A 180 -4.08 4.96 -12.69
C LEU A 180 -4.29 5.62 -14.06
#